data_AF-A0A2N7WD58-F1
#
_entry.id   AF-A0A2N7WD58-F1
#
_cell.length_a   1.000
_cell.length_b   1.000
_cell.length_c   1.000
_cell.angle_alpha   90.00
_cell.angle_beta   90.00
_cell.angle_gamma   90.00
#
_symmetry.space_group_name_H-M   'P 1'
#
loop_
_entity.id
_entity.type
_entity.pdbx_description
1 polymer ?
#
loop_
_entity_poly.entity_id
_entity_poly.type
_entity_poly.pdbx_seq_one_letter_code
_entity_poly.pdbx_strand_id
1 'polypeptide(L)'
;MSSTLYVSSAIVHNSVATIIRAKTIILRQRKRLAITADHARAAWTAFESDDSDMEAQIGTVLSYPVVFNGEYWNVIDGCVVGGDKLWKTALIEFVEEVRDEFGMLHGEPWPPVEPNGLAFFLRRQAC
;
A
#
# COMPACT_ATOMS: atom_id res chain seq x y z
N MET A 1 -2.60 -23.92 0.10
CA MET A 1 -3.08 -23.56 1.45
C MET A 1 -3.26 -22.06 1.41
N SER A 2 -4.49 -21.57 1.37
CA SER A 2 -4.81 -20.13 1.30
C SER A 2 -4.44 -19.48 2.63
N SER A 3 -3.58 -18.45 2.66
CA SER A 3 -3.20 -17.85 3.94
C SER A 3 -4.43 -17.33 4.63
N THR A 4 -4.60 -17.87 5.83
CA THR A 4 -5.66 -17.56 6.76
C THR A 4 -5.27 -16.30 7.53
N LEU A 5 -4.85 -15.24 6.83
CA LEU A 5 -4.64 -13.95 7.48
C LEU A 5 -5.98 -13.27 7.82
N TYR A 6 -7.07 -13.78 7.23
CA TYR A 6 -8.41 -13.22 7.24
C TYR A 6 -9.30 -13.54 8.43
N VAL A 7 -9.04 -14.62 9.17
CA VAL A 7 -10.03 -15.16 10.12
C VAL A 7 -9.57 -15.10 11.58
N SER A 8 -8.27 -15.01 11.86
CA SER A 8 -7.76 -15.00 13.25
C SER A 8 -7.40 -13.61 13.78
N SER A 9 -7.22 -12.60 12.93
CA SER A 9 -6.55 -11.36 13.33
C SER A 9 -7.12 -10.14 12.61
N ALA A 10 -7.59 -9.12 13.34
CA ALA A 10 -8.13 -7.89 12.74
C ALA A 10 -6.98 -6.94 12.36
N ILE A 11 -7.10 -6.22 11.25
CA ILE A 11 -6.13 -5.21 10.83
C ILE A 11 -6.65 -3.82 11.24
N VAL A 12 -5.84 -3.06 11.99
CA VAL A 12 -6.13 -1.67 12.31
C VAL A 12 -5.20 -0.77 11.50
N HIS A 13 -5.76 -0.12 10.49
CA HIS A 13 -5.05 0.85 9.66
C HIS A 13 -4.99 2.23 10.35
N ASN A 14 -3.82 2.86 10.33
CA ASN A 14 -3.64 4.24 10.78
C ASN A 14 -3.43 5.15 9.57
N SER A 15 -4.54 5.67 9.03
CA SER A 15 -4.56 6.51 7.84
C SER A 15 -3.79 7.82 8.02
N VAL A 16 -3.89 8.45 9.19
CA VAL A 16 -3.20 9.71 9.48
C VAL A 16 -1.69 9.50 9.48
N ALA A 17 -1.20 8.46 10.17
CA ALA A 17 0.22 8.13 10.18
C ALA A 17 0.73 7.77 8.78
N THR A 18 -0.05 7.02 8.02
CA THR A 18 0.26 6.65 6.63
C THR A 18 0.41 7.88 5.73
N ILE A 19 -0.54 8.82 5.79
CA ILE A 19 -0.47 10.08 5.02
C ILE A 19 0.78 10.89 5.40
N ILE A 20 1.07 11.03 6.70
CA ILE A 20 2.25 11.75 7.20
C ILE A 20 3.54 11.10 6.67
N ARG A 21 3.61 9.77 6.70
CA ARG A 21 4.76 8.99 6.24
C ARG A 21 4.94 9.11 4.72
N ALA A 22 3.87 9.00 3.96
CA ALA A 22 3.88 9.19 2.50
C ALA A 22 4.40 10.60 2.12
N LYS A 23 3.83 11.65 2.74
CA LYS A 23 4.24 13.04 2.54
C LYS A 23 5.71 13.26 2.93
N THR A 24 6.17 12.62 4.01
CA THR A 24 7.59 12.66 4.43
C THR A 24 8.51 12.06 3.38
N ILE A 25 8.13 10.93 2.78
CA ILE A 25 8.90 10.28 1.70
C ILE A 25 8.96 11.19 0.46
N ILE A 26 7.84 11.75 0.02
CA ILE A 26 7.78 12.69 -1.10
C ILE A 26 8.75 13.85 -0.89
N LEU A 27 8.70 14.50 0.27
CA LEU A 27 9.58 15.62 0.62
C LEU A 27 11.05 15.20 0.64
N ARG A 28 11.37 14.03 1.21
CA ARG A 28 12.74 13.50 1.25
C ARG A 28 13.28 13.24 -0.16
N GLN A 29 12.49 12.61 -1.02
CA GLN A 29 12.90 12.33 -2.41
C GLN A 29 13.08 13.63 -3.20
N ARG A 30 12.17 14.59 -3.04
CA ARG A 30 12.27 15.90 -3.69
C ARG A 30 13.51 16.67 -3.24
N LYS A 31 13.80 16.68 -1.93
CA LYS A 31 15.01 17.31 -1.35
C LYS A 31 16.30 16.69 -1.87
N ARG A 32 16.30 15.38 -2.16
CA ARG A 32 17.41 14.66 -2.77
C ARG A 32 17.50 14.83 -4.30
N LEU A 33 16.58 15.57 -4.90
CA LEU A 33 16.44 15.71 -6.36
C LEU A 33 16.23 14.36 -7.09
N ALA A 34 15.78 13.32 -6.37
CA ALA A 34 15.52 11.99 -6.93
C ALA A 34 14.23 11.95 -7.78
N ILE A 35 13.32 12.89 -7.54
CA ILE A 35 12.07 13.05 -8.28
C ILE A 35 11.88 14.52 -8.71
N THR A 36 11.14 14.72 -9.81
CA THR A 36 10.79 16.05 -10.32
C THR A 36 9.75 16.74 -9.42
N ALA A 37 9.57 18.05 -9.59
CA ALA A 37 8.52 18.78 -8.91
C ALA A 37 7.12 18.27 -9.30
N ASP A 38 6.93 17.88 -10.56
CA ASP A 38 5.66 17.35 -11.05
C ASP A 38 5.32 15.99 -10.47
N HIS A 39 6.29 15.07 -10.37
CA HIS A 39 6.10 13.78 -9.71
C HIS A 39 5.73 13.96 -8.23
N ALA A 40 6.42 14.87 -7.53
CA ALA A 40 6.13 15.18 -6.14
C ALA A 40 4.72 15.77 -5.96
N ARG A 41 4.33 16.71 -6.84
CA ARG A 41 2.99 17.33 -6.80
C ARG A 41 1.89 16.31 -7.06
N ALA A 42 2.04 15.48 -8.08
CA ALA A 42 1.05 14.47 -8.43
C ALA A 42 0.82 13.47 -7.29
N ALA A 43 1.90 12.91 -6.72
CA ALA A 43 1.81 11.98 -5.60
C ALA A 43 1.24 12.63 -4.33
N TRP A 44 1.60 13.90 -4.07
CA TRP A 44 1.08 14.64 -2.92
C TRP A 44 -0.42 14.89 -3.04
N THR A 45 -0.88 15.36 -4.20
CA THR A 45 -2.30 15.61 -4.45
C THR A 45 -3.12 14.32 -4.38
N ALA A 46 -2.60 13.21 -4.91
CA ALA A 46 -3.29 11.92 -4.82
C ALA A 46 -3.55 11.50 -3.36
N PHE A 47 -2.56 11.63 -2.49
CA PHE A 47 -2.71 11.34 -1.06
C PHE A 47 -3.61 12.33 -0.30
N GLU A 48 -3.83 13.54 -0.82
CA GLU A 48 -4.79 14.49 -0.27
C GLU A 48 -6.22 14.21 -0.71
N SER A 49 -6.39 13.58 -1.87
CA SER A 49 -7.68 13.13 -2.39
C SER A 49 -8.08 11.74 -1.92
N ASP A 50 -7.15 10.95 -1.39
CA ASP A 50 -7.46 9.63 -0.85
C ASP A 50 -8.32 9.77 0.40
N ASP A 51 -9.44 9.03 0.41
CA ASP A 51 -10.19 8.80 1.64
C ASP A 51 -9.30 8.11 2.67
N SER A 52 -9.67 8.15 3.96
CA SER A 52 -8.92 7.49 5.05
C SER A 52 -8.91 5.96 4.97
N ASP A 53 -9.28 5.43 3.82
CA ASP A 53 -9.34 4.02 3.47
C ASP A 53 -7.95 3.47 3.12
N MET A 54 -7.66 2.29 3.64
CA MET A 54 -6.36 1.64 3.50
C MET A 54 -6.06 1.24 2.05
N GLU A 55 -7.10 0.79 1.33
CA GLU A 55 -6.98 0.39 -0.07
C GLU A 55 -6.60 1.59 -0.93
N ALA A 56 -7.29 2.73 -0.76
CA ALA A 56 -7.02 3.94 -1.53
C ALA A 56 -5.56 4.37 -1.37
N GLN A 57 -5.07 4.40 -0.13
CA GLN A 57 -3.70 4.79 0.17
C GLN A 57 -2.67 3.80 -0.39
N ILE A 58 -2.94 2.50 -0.36
CA ILE A 58 -2.08 1.48 -0.99
C ILE A 58 -2.06 1.64 -2.51
N GLY A 59 -3.23 1.81 -3.12
CA GLY A 59 -3.38 2.03 -4.56
C GLY A 59 -2.58 3.25 -5.02
N THR A 60 -2.63 4.35 -4.26
CA THR A 60 -1.82 5.53 -4.51
C THR A 60 -0.33 5.22 -4.41
N VAL A 61 0.15 4.55 -3.35
CA VAL A 61 1.58 4.20 -3.25
C VAL A 61 2.07 3.40 -4.47
N LEU A 62 1.27 2.43 -4.90
CA LEU A 62 1.59 1.57 -6.04
C LEU A 62 1.54 2.30 -7.38
N SER A 63 0.69 3.32 -7.50
CA SER A 63 0.56 4.14 -8.71
C SER A 63 1.73 5.12 -8.91
N TYR A 64 2.51 5.39 -7.86
CA TYR A 64 3.68 6.27 -7.90
C TYR A 64 4.99 5.53 -7.57
N PRO A 65 5.39 4.51 -8.36
CA PRO A 65 6.58 3.71 -8.07
C PRO A 65 7.87 4.53 -8.14
N VAL A 66 7.91 5.59 -8.96
CA VAL A 66 9.04 6.53 -9.02
C VAL A 66 9.25 7.27 -7.69
N VAL A 67 8.20 7.44 -6.88
CA VAL A 67 8.25 8.16 -5.61
C VAL A 67 8.49 7.19 -4.44
N PHE A 68 7.78 6.07 -4.42
CA PHE A 68 7.75 5.13 -3.28
C PHE A 68 8.53 3.83 -3.51
N ASN A 69 9.10 3.64 -4.70
CA ASN A 69 9.86 2.44 -5.08
C ASN A 69 9.08 1.12 -4.91
N GLY A 70 7.75 1.17 -4.93
CA GLY A 70 6.89 0.00 -4.69
C GLY A 70 6.90 -0.52 -3.24
N GLU A 71 7.56 0.17 -2.31
CA GLU A 71 7.68 -0.26 -0.91
C GLU A 71 6.47 0.14 -0.07
N TYR A 72 5.26 -0.30 -0.46
CA TYR A 72 4.01 0.01 0.25
C TYR A 72 4.10 -0.35 1.74
N TRP A 73 4.78 -1.44 2.09
CA TRP A 73 4.99 -1.87 3.48
C TRP A 73 5.80 -0.89 4.33
N ASN A 74 6.53 0.05 3.71
CA ASN A 74 7.27 1.10 4.40
C ASN A 74 6.48 2.40 4.50
N VAL A 75 5.30 2.48 3.87
CA VAL A 75 4.42 3.64 3.84
C VAL A 75 3.16 3.41 4.68
N ILE A 76 2.55 2.23 4.58
CA ILE A 76 1.29 1.91 5.26
C ILE A 76 1.54 1.58 6.73
N ASP A 77 1.06 2.44 7.61
CA ASP A 77 1.12 2.26 9.06
C ASP A 77 -0.18 1.60 9.57
N GLY A 78 -0.02 0.63 10.48
CA GLY A 78 -1.11 -0.13 11.07
C GLY A 78 -0.61 -1.25 11.98
N CYS A 79 -1.52 -2.00 12.60
CA CYS A 79 -1.20 -3.18 13.41
C CYS A 79 -2.15 -4.34 13.15
N VAL A 80 -1.65 -5.56 13.40
CA VAL A 80 -2.43 -6.79 13.41
C VAL A 80 -2.85 -7.06 14.86
N VAL A 81 -4.15 -7.17 15.09
CA VAL A 81 -4.75 -7.45 16.40
C VAL A 81 -4.93 -8.96 16.52
N GLY A 82 -4.42 -9.55 17.60
CA GLY A 82 -4.63 -10.98 17.89
C GLY A 82 -3.80 -11.94 17.04
N GLY A 83 -2.69 -11.48 16.45
CA GLY A 83 -1.75 -12.33 15.71
C GLY A 83 -0.31 -12.15 16.18
N ASP A 84 0.52 -13.19 16.00
CA ASP A 84 1.96 -13.19 16.32
C ASP A 84 2.81 -12.55 15.19
N LYS A 85 2.18 -11.94 14.19
CA LYS A 85 2.84 -11.39 13.00
C LYS A 85 2.78 -9.85 12.99
N LEU A 86 3.88 -9.23 12.57
CA LEU A 86 3.93 -7.80 12.29
C LEU A 86 3.10 -7.46 11.04
N TRP A 87 2.43 -6.31 11.05
CA TRP A 87 1.64 -5.79 9.93
C TRP A 87 2.37 -5.85 8.59
N LYS A 88 3.64 -5.44 8.56
CA LYS A 88 4.49 -5.50 7.37
C LYS A 88 4.59 -6.92 6.78
N THR A 89 4.79 -7.93 7.63
CA THR A 89 4.92 -9.33 7.18
C THR A 89 3.59 -9.84 6.64
N ALA A 90 2.50 -9.54 7.35
CA ALA A 90 1.15 -9.89 6.93
C ALA A 90 0.78 -9.29 5.55
N LEU A 91 1.14 -8.02 5.32
CA LEU A 91 0.85 -7.33 4.08
C LEU A 91 1.71 -7.84 2.90
N ILE A 92 2.97 -8.21 3.16
CA ILE A 92 3.84 -8.83 2.15
C ILE A 92 3.31 -10.20 1.75
N GLU A 93 3.00 -11.06 2.72
CA GLU A 93 2.44 -12.40 2.46
C GLU A 93 1.15 -12.31 1.65
N PHE A 94 0.23 -11.40 2.00
CA PHE A 94 -0.99 -11.17 1.24
C PHE A 94 -0.69 -10.79 -0.21
N VAL A 95 0.23 -9.85 -0.44
CA VAL A 95 0.58 -9.39 -1.79
C VAL A 95 1.25 -10.50 -2.61
N GLU A 96 2.11 -11.31 -1.99
CA GLU A 96 2.74 -12.46 -2.65
C GLU A 96 1.69 -13.49 -3.06
N GLU A 97 0.76 -13.84 -2.17
CA GLU A 97 -0.30 -14.80 -2.49
C GLU A 97 -1.23 -14.31 -3.60
N VAL A 98 -1.63 -13.04 -3.55
CA VAL A 98 -2.50 -12.49 -4.61
C VAL A 98 -1.72 -12.44 -5.93
N ARG A 99 -0.42 -12.11 -5.93
CA ARG A 99 0.39 -12.17 -7.17
C ARG A 99 0.40 -13.58 -7.76
N ASP A 100 0.64 -14.58 -6.93
CA ASP A 100 0.67 -15.98 -7.35
C ASP A 100 -0.69 -16.43 -7.90
N GLU A 101 -1.79 -15.99 -7.28
CA GLU A 101 -3.16 -16.28 -7.74
C GLU A 101 -3.43 -15.71 -9.15
N PHE A 102 -2.89 -14.52 -9.46
CA PHE A 102 -3.08 -13.85 -10.74
C PHE A 102 -1.94 -14.09 -11.75
N GLY A 103 -0.97 -14.95 -11.42
CA GLY A 103 0.17 -15.25 -12.30
C GLY A 103 1.10 -14.06 -12.56
N MET A 104 1.11 -13.08 -11.66
CA MET A 104 1.93 -11.88 -11.77
C MET A 104 3.38 -12.16 -11.38
N LEU A 105 4.33 -11.60 -12.12
CA LEU A 105 5.74 -11.73 -11.79
C LEU A 105 6.11 -10.90 -10.55
N HIS A 106 7.14 -11.31 -9.82
CA HIS A 106 7.67 -10.53 -8.71
C HIS A 106 8.17 -9.17 -9.21
N GLY A 107 7.62 -8.09 -8.66
CA GLY A 107 7.98 -6.71 -9.03
C GLY A 107 7.17 -6.11 -10.18
N GLU A 108 6.27 -6.89 -10.79
CA GLU A 108 5.32 -6.38 -11.79
C GLU A 108 4.37 -5.37 -11.12
N PRO A 109 4.14 -4.17 -11.69
CA PRO A 109 3.25 -3.19 -11.09
C PRO A 109 1.83 -3.75 -10.98
N TRP A 110 1.19 -3.53 -9.83
CA TRP A 110 -0.22 -3.87 -9.66
C TRP A 110 -1.11 -2.97 -10.52
N PRO A 111 -2.15 -3.52 -11.18
CA PRO A 111 -3.16 -2.69 -11.82
C PRO A 111 -3.80 -1.79 -10.75
N PRO A 112 -3.76 -0.46 -10.92
CA PRO A 112 -4.09 0.47 -9.84
C PRO A 112 -5.59 0.49 -9.48
N VAL A 113 -6.49 0.20 -10.45
CA VAL A 113 -7.96 0.31 -10.26
C VAL A 113 -8.75 -0.64 -11.18
N GLU A 114 -8.20 -1.81 -11.50
CA GLU A 114 -8.94 -2.82 -12.29
C GLU A 114 -9.64 -3.83 -11.36
N PRO A 115 -10.71 -4.52 -11.82
CA PRO A 115 -11.12 -5.77 -11.21
C PRO A 115 -9.89 -6.68 -11.21
N ASN A 116 -9.39 -7.05 -10.02
CA ASN A 116 -8.11 -7.75 -9.75
C ASN A 116 -6.90 -6.89 -9.35
N GLY A 117 -7.06 -5.58 -9.12
CA GLY A 117 -6.03 -4.77 -8.46
C GLY A 117 -5.89 -5.11 -6.97
N LEU A 118 -4.70 -4.91 -6.38
CA LEU A 118 -4.46 -5.14 -4.95
C LEU A 118 -5.45 -4.37 -4.07
N ALA A 119 -5.76 -3.14 -4.50
CA ALA A 119 -6.77 -2.28 -3.94
C ALA A 119 -8.12 -3.02 -3.76
N PHE A 120 -8.68 -3.53 -4.87
CA PHE A 120 -9.97 -4.20 -4.91
C PHE A 120 -10.07 -5.41 -3.95
N PHE A 121 -8.98 -6.16 -3.76
CA PHE A 121 -8.95 -7.31 -2.87
C PHE A 121 -8.99 -6.92 -1.40
N LEU A 122 -8.25 -5.88 -1.01
CA LEU A 122 -8.26 -5.37 0.35
C LEU A 122 -9.64 -4.81 0.73
N ARG A 123 -10.35 -4.18 -0.23
CA ARG A 123 -11.73 -3.69 -0.03
C ARG A 123 -12.68 -4.76 0.43
N ARG A 124 -12.63 -5.91 -0.26
CA ARG A 124 -13.56 -7.02 -0.06
C ARG A 124 -13.37 -7.70 1.29
N GLN A 125 -12.25 -7.42 1.97
CA GLN A 125 -11.82 -8.06 3.20
C GLN A 125 -11.81 -7.12 4.40
N ALA A 126 -12.08 -5.82 4.18
CA ALA A 126 -12.35 -4.84 5.24
C ALA A 126 -13.84 -4.74 5.64
N CYS A 127 -14.72 -5.53 5.00
CA CYS A 127 -16.15 -5.67 5.32
C CYS A 127 -16.44 -6.95 6.11
#